data_AF-A0A291IGS5-F1
#
_entry.id   AF-A0A291IGS5-F1
#
_cell.length_a   1.000
_cell.length_b   1.000
_cell.length_c   1.000
_cell.angle_alpha   90.00
_cell.angle_beta   90.00
_cell.angle_gamma   90.00
#
_symmetry.space_group_name_H-M   'P 1'
#
loop_
_entity.id
_entity.type
_entity.pdbx_description
1 polymer ?
#
loop_
_entity_poly.entity_id
_entity_poly.type
_entity_poly.pdbx_seq_one_letter_code
_entity_poly.pdbx_strand_id
1 'polypeptide(L)'
;MTNPSKTVAVVAEDSEEQRSHFRDVTERVDDAIAGLKALDTLMAGNQDRAISDLSSLMTPFVDQLATLNAELMEFFYRSDVVFAYPAKTEPKNTKSAGDHHDA
;
A
#
# COMPACT_ATOMS: atom_id res chain seq x y z
N MET A 1 11.65 11.62 29.72
CA MET A 1 12.35 10.38 29.32
C MET A 1 11.30 9.36 28.93
N THR A 2 11.08 9.16 27.64
CA THR A 2 10.17 8.12 27.13
C THR A 2 10.89 6.77 27.22
N ASN A 3 10.20 5.78 27.79
CA ASN A 3 10.75 4.44 28.00
C ASN A 3 10.91 3.77 26.61
N PRO A 4 12.12 3.35 26.19
CA PRO A 4 12.38 2.83 24.84
C PRO A 4 11.48 1.64 24.48
N SER A 5 11.10 0.85 25.48
CA SER A 5 10.17 -0.28 25.31
C SER A 5 8.77 0.13 24.84
N LYS A 6 8.33 1.36 25.15
CA LYS A 6 7.02 1.88 24.76
C LYS A 6 7.04 2.45 23.34
N THR A 7 8.15 3.07 22.94
CA THR A 7 8.34 3.59 21.57
C THR A 7 8.43 2.47 20.54
N VAL A 8 9.08 1.35 20.87
CA VAL A 8 9.19 0.18 19.97
C VAL A 8 7.84 -0.50 19.75
N ALA A 9 7.02 -0.61 20.80
CA ALA A 9 5.68 -1.20 20.69
C ALA A 9 4.74 -0.39 19.78
N VAL A 10 4.75 0.94 19.90
CA VAL A 10 3.90 1.83 19.08
C VAL A 10 4.29 1.77 17.59
N VAL A 11 5.58 1.72 17.27
CA VAL A 11 6.06 1.59 15.87
C VAL A 11 5.68 0.23 15.28
N ALA A 12 5.66 -0.83 16.08
CA ALA A 12 5.27 -2.17 15.63
C ALA A 12 3.75 -2.29 15.40
N GLU A 13 2.92 -1.70 16.25
CA GLU A 13 1.46 -1.68 16.08
C GLU A 13 1.04 -0.87 14.85
N ASP A 14 1.58 0.35 14.67
CA ASP A 14 1.32 1.17 13.48
C ASP A 14 1.79 0.47 12.19
N SER A 15 2.88 -0.30 12.26
CA SER A 15 3.39 -1.09 11.13
C SER A 15 2.48 -2.27 10.76
N GLU A 16 1.80 -2.91 11.72
CA GLU A 16 0.89 -4.01 11.40
C GLU A 16 -0.45 -3.50 10.84
N GLU A 17 -0.97 -2.38 11.34
CA GLU A 17 -2.18 -1.75 10.77
C GLU A 17 -1.96 -1.36 9.30
N GLN A 18 -0.81 -0.76 8.98
CA GLN A 18 -0.46 -0.44 7.60
C GLN A 18 -0.27 -1.69 6.73
N ARG A 19 0.38 -2.74 7.26
CA ARG A 19 0.51 -4.01 6.53
C ARG A 19 -0.85 -4.61 6.23
N SER A 20 -1.77 -4.61 7.20
CA SER A 20 -3.13 -5.06 6.99
C SER A 20 -3.81 -4.24 5.89
N HIS A 21 -3.70 -2.91 5.93
CA HIS A 21 -4.25 -2.05 4.90
C HIS A 21 -3.70 -2.36 3.49
N PHE A 22 -2.38 -2.56 3.37
CA PHE A 22 -1.78 -2.90 2.08
C PHE A 22 -2.18 -4.29 1.58
N ARG A 23 -2.34 -5.28 2.47
CA ARG A 23 -2.89 -6.59 2.11
C ARG A 23 -4.31 -6.46 1.55
N ASP A 24 -5.18 -5.72 2.23
CA ASP A 24 -6.55 -5.46 1.76
C ASP A 24 -6.57 -4.75 0.39
N VAL A 25 -5.60 -3.85 0.14
CA VAL A 25 -5.44 -3.21 -1.16
C VAL A 25 -5.02 -4.22 -2.23
N THR A 26 -4.01 -5.05 -1.96
CA THR A 26 -3.54 -6.07 -2.94
C THR A 26 -4.59 -7.13 -3.25
N GLU A 27 -5.42 -7.50 -2.29
CA GLU A 27 -6.55 -8.43 -2.51
C GLU A 27 -7.60 -7.82 -3.44
N ARG A 28 -7.99 -6.56 -3.20
CA ARG A 28 -8.92 -5.86 -4.11
C ARG A 28 -8.37 -5.68 -5.52
N VAL A 29 -7.05 -5.49 -5.65
CA VAL A 29 -6.38 -5.44 -6.95
C VAL A 29 -6.44 -6.81 -7.63
N ASP A 30 -6.28 -7.90 -6.88
CA ASP A 30 -6.39 -9.27 -7.40
C ASP A 30 -7.79 -9.56 -7.96
N ASP A 31 -8.84 -9.19 -7.22
CA ASP A 31 -10.23 -9.29 -7.66
C ASP A 31 -10.46 -8.50 -8.95
N ALA A 32 -9.91 -7.29 -9.05
CA ALA A 32 -10.02 -6.47 -10.26
C ALA A 32 -9.30 -7.12 -11.45
N ILE A 33 -8.13 -7.72 -11.24
CA ILE A 33 -7.39 -8.46 -12.27
C ILE A 33 -8.18 -9.69 -12.72
N ALA A 34 -8.81 -10.43 -11.79
CA ALA A 34 -9.68 -11.55 -12.14
C ALA A 34 -10.86 -11.10 -13.03
N GLY A 35 -11.47 -9.96 -12.71
CA GLY A 35 -12.50 -9.33 -13.54
C GLY A 35 -12.00 -8.97 -14.94
N LEU A 36 -10.81 -8.39 -15.05
CA LEU A 36 -10.19 -8.06 -16.33
C LEU A 36 -9.86 -9.31 -17.17
N LYS A 37 -9.38 -10.39 -16.55
CA LYS A 37 -9.13 -11.68 -17.24
C LYS A 37 -10.43 -12.28 -17.78
N ALA A 38 -11.51 -12.23 -17.00
CA ALA A 38 -12.82 -12.69 -17.44
C ALA A 38 -13.33 -11.86 -18.64
N LEU A 39 -13.18 -10.54 -18.57
CA LEU A 39 -13.53 -9.64 -19.68
C LEU A 39 -12.69 -9.94 -20.93
N ASP A 40 -11.38 -10.13 -20.77
CA ASP A 40 -10.47 -10.46 -21.88
C ASP A 40 -10.92 -11.74 -22.60
N THR A 41 -11.25 -12.78 -21.83
CA THR A 41 -11.75 -14.06 -22.36
C THR A 41 -13.04 -13.88 -23.16
N LEU A 42 -13.97 -13.05 -22.68
CA LEU A 42 -15.21 -12.75 -23.39
C LEU A 42 -14.97 -11.98 -24.69
N MET A 43 -14.01 -11.05 -24.69
CA MET A 43 -13.65 -10.26 -25.87
C MET A 43 -12.92 -11.10 -26.92
N ALA A 44 -12.00 -11.97 -26.50
CA ALA A 44 -11.30 -12.91 -27.38
C ALA A 44 -12.25 -13.88 -28.10
N GLY A 45 -13.34 -14.29 -27.43
CA GLY A 45 -14.37 -15.16 -28.01
C GLY A 45 -15.37 -14.44 -28.92
N ASN A 46 -15.25 -13.11 -29.08
CA ASN A 46 -16.19 -12.33 -29.88
C ASN A 46 -15.86 -12.44 -31.39
N GLN A 47 -16.90 -12.49 -32.23
CA GLN A 47 -16.75 -12.52 -33.68
C GLN A 47 -16.43 -11.15 -34.27
N ASP A 48 -16.63 -10.07 -33.52
CA ASP A 48 -16.21 -8.72 -33.90
C ASP A 48 -14.68 -8.60 -33.79
N ARG A 49 -14.06 -8.34 -34.94
CA ARG A 49 -12.60 -8.21 -35.06
C ARG A 49 -12.04 -7.08 -34.21
N ALA A 50 -12.74 -5.95 -34.09
CA ALA A 50 -12.25 -4.83 -33.27
C ALA A 50 -12.23 -5.20 -31.78
N ILE A 51 -13.20 -6.00 -31.33
CA ILE A 51 -13.27 -6.48 -29.94
C ILE A 51 -12.19 -7.55 -29.68
N SER A 52 -11.98 -8.47 -30.61
CA SER A 52 -10.89 -9.46 -30.51
C SER A 52 -9.49 -8.83 -30.57
N ASP A 53 -9.31 -7.79 -31.39
CA ASP A 53 -8.05 -7.05 -31.47
C ASP A 53 -7.79 -6.27 -30.17
N LEU A 54 -8.85 -5.70 -29.57
CA LEU A 54 -8.77 -5.05 -28.25
C LEU A 54 -8.35 -6.05 -27.16
N SER A 55 -8.90 -7.26 -27.17
CA SER A 55 -8.47 -8.33 -26.26
C SER A 55 -6.96 -8.60 -26.40
N SER A 56 -6.49 -8.80 -27.64
CA SER A 56 -5.06 -9.05 -27.91
C SER A 56 -4.14 -7.92 -27.40
N LEU A 57 -4.63 -6.68 -27.40
CA LEU A 57 -3.92 -5.55 -26.82
C LEU A 57 -3.98 -5.52 -25.29
N MET A 58 -5.08 -5.98 -24.69
CA MET A 58 -5.33 -5.90 -23.25
C MET A 58 -4.64 -7.04 -22.48
N THR A 59 -4.60 -8.26 -23.02
CA THR A 59 -3.99 -9.45 -22.39
C THR A 59 -2.61 -9.17 -21.77
N PRO A 60 -1.61 -8.61 -22.49
CA PRO A 60 -0.28 -8.39 -21.90
C PRO A 60 -0.29 -7.41 -20.73
N PHE A 61 -1.19 -6.42 -20.70
CA PHE A 61 -1.29 -5.50 -19.57
C PHE A 61 -1.89 -6.20 -18.34
N VAL A 62 -2.90 -7.04 -18.54
CA VAL A 62 -3.53 -7.80 -17.45
C VAL A 62 -2.53 -8.78 -16.84
N ASP A 63 -1.71 -9.43 -17.65
CA ASP A 63 -0.65 -10.33 -17.17
C ASP A 63 0.46 -9.60 -16.40
N GLN A 64 0.87 -8.41 -16.88
CA GLN A 64 1.81 -7.56 -16.15
C GLN A 64 1.25 -7.09 -14.81
N LEU A 65 -0.02 -6.68 -14.76
CA LEU A 65 -0.70 -6.30 -13.52
C LEU A 65 -0.78 -7.48 -12.54
N ALA A 66 -1.09 -8.69 -13.03
CA ALA A 66 -1.08 -9.91 -12.21
C ALA A 66 0.29 -10.20 -11.62
N THR A 67 1.35 -10.03 -12.41
CA THR A 67 2.73 -10.24 -11.96
C THR A 67 3.11 -9.23 -10.88
N LEU A 68 2.84 -7.94 -11.12
CA LEU A 68 3.10 -6.88 -10.13
C LEU A 68 2.32 -7.09 -8.84
N ASN A 69 1.04 -7.48 -8.93
CA ASN A 69 0.23 -7.73 -7.75
C ASN A 69 0.75 -8.92 -6.93
N ALA A 70 1.23 -9.97 -7.60
CA ALA A 70 1.87 -11.11 -6.93
C ALA A 70 3.14 -10.70 -6.18
N GLU A 71 3.99 -9.86 -6.78
CA GLU A 71 5.18 -9.31 -6.11
C GLU A 71 4.81 -8.44 -4.90
N LEU A 72 3.76 -7.62 -5.01
CA LEU A 72 3.25 -6.81 -3.89
C LEU A 72 2.68 -7.67 -2.77
N MET A 73 1.89 -8.70 -3.09
CA MET A 73 1.40 -9.66 -2.12
C MET A 73 2.57 -10.33 -1.40
N GLU A 74 3.57 -10.84 -2.14
CA GLU A 74 4.74 -11.45 -1.53
C GLU A 74 5.43 -10.49 -0.55
N PHE A 75 5.57 -9.22 -0.92
CA PHE A 75 6.18 -8.21 -0.07
C PHE A 75 5.35 -7.92 1.21
N PHE A 76 4.04 -7.71 1.11
CA PHE A 76 3.21 -7.34 2.27
C PHE A 76 2.85 -8.52 3.18
N TYR A 77 2.90 -9.75 2.66
CA TYR A 77 2.66 -10.97 3.43
C TYR A 77 3.91 -11.47 4.17
N ARG A 78 5.11 -11.05 3.78
CA ARG A 78 6.36 -11.37 4.49
C ARG A 78 6.37 -10.80 5.91
N SER A 79 6.55 -11.68 6.90
CA SER A 79 6.46 -11.39 8.35
C SER A 79 7.56 -10.48 8.92
N ASP A 80 8.63 -10.25 8.17
CA ASP A 80 9.83 -9.52 8.58
C ASP A 80 9.91 -8.07 8.08
N VAL A 81 8.90 -7.60 7.34
CA VAL A 81 8.84 -6.21 6.85
C VAL A 81 8.36 -5.28 7.95
N VAL A 82 9.23 -4.36 8.37
CA VAL A 82 8.92 -3.30 9.34
C VAL A 82 8.87 -1.94 8.62
N PHE A 83 7.75 -1.24 8.73
CA PHE A 83 7.61 0.12 8.21
C PHE A 83 8.17 1.12 9.23
N ALA A 84 9.36 1.65 8.97
CA ALA A 84 9.96 2.68 9.81
C ALA A 84 9.53 4.07 9.33
N TYR A 85 8.82 4.82 10.17
CA TYR A 85 8.54 6.23 9.90
C TYR A 85 9.79 7.10 10.16
N PRO A 86 10.01 8.17 9.37
CA PRO A 86 10.81 9.29 9.84
C PRO A 86 10.13 9.85 11.09
N ALA A 87 10.88 9.99 12.19
CA ALA A 87 10.36 10.50 13.45
C ALA A 87 9.58 11.79 13.21
N LYS A 88 8.31 11.84 13.64
CA LYS A 88 7.54 13.09 13.68
C LYS A 88 8.34 14.08 14.52
N THR A 89 8.94 15.07 13.87
CA THR A 89 9.53 16.21 14.58
C THR A 89 8.37 16.96 15.23
N GLU A 90 8.18 16.74 16.53
CA GLU A 90 7.28 17.59 17.29
C GLU A 90 7.68 19.06 17.06
N PRO A 91 6.74 19.96 16.74
CA PRO A 91 7.05 21.37 16.69
C PRO A 91 7.56 21.78 18.07
N LYS A 92 8.83 22.21 18.14
CA LYS A 92 9.40 22.80 19.36
C LYS A 92 8.48 23.94 19.80
N ASN A 93 7.69 23.68 20.83
CA ASN A 93 6.86 24.69 21.46
C ASN A 93 7.81 25.63 22.20
N THR A 94 8.29 26.67 21.53
CA THR A 94 9.07 27.74 22.16
C THR A 94 8.12 28.60 22.99
N LYS A 95 7.81 28.12 24.20
CA LYS A 95 7.25 28.93 25.27
C LYS A 95 8.22 28.88 26.45
N SER A 96 9.10 29.87 26.49
CA SER A 96 9.72 30.37 27.73
C SER A 96 9.46 31.88 27.67
N ALA A 97 8.40 32.36 28.33
CA ALA A 97 8.50 32.92 29.68
C ALA A 97 9.63 33.97 29.70
N GLY A 98 9.36 35.26 29.57
CA GLY A 98 8.42 36.01 30.40
C GLY A 98 9.06 36.30 31.75
N ASP A 99 10.26 36.89 31.78
CA ASP A 99 10.85 37.47 32.98
C ASP A 99 10.41 38.93 33.08
N HIS A 100 9.38 39.14 33.91
CA HIS A 100 9.23 40.39 34.65
C HIS A 100 10.36 40.46 35.68
N HIS A 101 11.14 41.53 35.66
CA HIS A 101 11.56 42.17 36.90
C HIS A 101 11.83 43.65 36.65
N ASP A 102 10.89 44.48 37.10
CA ASP A 102 11.13 45.85 37.50
C ASP A 102 12.12 45.83 38.69
N ALA A 103 13.15 46.69 38.61
CA ALA A 103 13.70 47.51 39.69
C ALA A 103 14.74 48.47 39.11
#